data_AF-D8M7R8-F1
#
_entry.id   AF-D8M7R8-F1
#
_cell.length_a   1.000
_cell.length_b   1.000
_cell.length_c   1.000
_cell.angle_alpha   90.00
_cell.angle_beta   90.00
_cell.angle_gamma   90.00
#
_symmetry.space_group_name_H-M   'P 1'
#
loop_
_entity.id
_entity.type
_entity.pdbx_description
1 polymer ?
#
loop_
_entity_poly.entity_id
_entity_poly.type
_entity_poly.pdbx_seq_one_letter_code
_entity_poly.pdbx_strand_id
1 'polypeptide(L)'
;MSHSSANSSSPPIEIQEALEKPLQIQGALAIRDNLVPNVYLSIRRLQAAGIRFWILTGDKASTAESIAVSAGVIDINKELVHLSIDTRNELPFQERIVPKLEELQSRSESPSLLIDGNLIDEVFQQDNESITSLFLKCLCDAPSVIIARMRKDQKQLISQSLKEYGRKKGKQIVHVLCVGDGANDMGMIRESDGKEGLQAFNNADVSIPSFQAMTKLLFVHGKSNENRLQVLVLYFLYKNTLLSILTLILSYLSMFSGIKLMPSWGVDFFNTYFTSVPILTIAAIDFFSDKELLARIPQLYQPSWFEPPLNTKNFIINIIVSIGEGFVIIGFLLLFSGLNGMGDVSKNMSISSSYLGVLAFTILVLVTNIEIFFISSAYSILLIIFDVVSVLLWFLTLAVTSGIAFFPAESEDLYGSFLVIVVDHSVYHITLFDRPLHEDRASESVVSIT
;
A
#
# COMPACT_ATOMS: atom_id res chain seq x y z
N MET A 1 -11.35 -7.87 -75.14
CA MET A 1 -12.40 -8.10 -74.12
C MET A 1 -11.76 -8.98 -73.07
N SER A 2 -11.13 -8.36 -72.07
CA SER A 2 -11.71 -8.05 -70.75
C SER A 2 -11.64 -9.30 -69.84
N HIS A 3 -11.08 -9.28 -68.64
CA HIS A 3 -11.14 -8.27 -67.59
C HIS A 3 -9.91 -8.39 -66.68
N SER A 4 -9.23 -7.28 -66.39
CA SER A 4 -8.54 -7.14 -65.10
C SER A 4 -9.52 -6.45 -64.15
N SER A 5 -9.95 -7.19 -63.14
CA SER A 5 -10.73 -6.67 -62.03
C SER A 5 -9.79 -5.95 -61.06
N ALA A 6 -9.54 -4.67 -61.30
CA ALA A 6 -8.82 -3.82 -60.35
C ALA A 6 -9.84 -3.04 -59.49
N ASN A 7 -10.31 -3.70 -58.43
CA ASN A 7 -10.85 -3.00 -57.26
C ASN A 7 -9.66 -2.61 -56.38
N SER A 8 -9.00 -1.51 -56.69
CA SER A 8 -8.17 -0.77 -55.73
C SER A 8 -8.17 0.70 -56.11
N SER A 9 -8.78 1.53 -55.27
CA SER A 9 -8.90 2.98 -55.40
C SER A 9 -7.58 3.75 -55.25
N SER A 10 -6.44 3.07 -55.35
CA SER A 10 -5.09 3.63 -55.25
C SER A 10 -4.28 3.27 -56.50
N PRO A 11 -3.56 4.23 -57.11
CA PRO A 11 -2.69 3.93 -58.24
C PRO A 11 -1.60 2.90 -57.87
N PRO A 12 -1.07 2.13 -58.84
CA PRO A 12 0.04 1.22 -58.61
C PRO A 12 1.26 1.96 -58.03
N ILE A 13 1.87 1.41 -56.98
CA ILE A 13 3.01 1.99 -56.24
C ILE A 13 4.15 2.39 -57.20
N GLU A 14 4.40 1.59 -58.23
CA GLU A 14 5.43 1.83 -59.25
C GLU A 14 5.21 3.13 -60.04
N ILE A 15 3.96 3.49 -60.31
CA ILE A 15 3.62 4.74 -61.01
C ILE A 15 3.82 5.94 -60.07
N GLN A 16 3.48 5.76 -58.80
CA GLN A 16 3.63 6.79 -57.77
C GLN A 16 5.10 7.11 -57.51
N GLU A 17 5.95 6.08 -57.39
CA GLU A 17 7.41 6.24 -57.27
C GLU A 17 8.04 6.88 -58.52
N ALA A 18 7.53 6.58 -59.72
CA ALA A 18 8.01 7.22 -60.95
C ALA A 18 7.68 8.71 -61.01
N LEU A 19 6.51 9.12 -60.48
CA LEU A 19 6.07 10.51 -60.40
C LEU A 19 6.79 11.31 -59.30
N GLU A 20 7.27 10.66 -58.23
CA GLU A 20 7.97 11.30 -57.11
C GLU A 20 9.48 11.53 -57.34
N LYS A 21 10.06 11.04 -58.45
CA LYS A 21 11.50 11.18 -58.74
C LYS A 21 11.94 12.60 -59.12
N PRO A 22 11.23 13.38 -59.95
CA PRO A 22 11.63 14.74 -60.31
C PRO A 22 10.95 15.81 -59.43
N LEU A 23 11.08 15.71 -58.10
CA LEU A 23 10.53 16.72 -57.18
C LEU A 23 11.60 17.74 -56.77
N GLN A 24 11.22 19.03 -56.77
CA GLN A 24 12.04 20.12 -56.23
C GLN A 24 11.48 20.55 -54.86
N ILE A 25 12.32 20.49 -53.82
CA ILE A 25 11.93 20.90 -52.47
C ILE A 25 11.71 22.42 -52.46
N GLN A 26 10.46 22.85 -52.21
CA GLN A 26 10.09 24.27 -52.09
C GLN A 26 10.31 24.82 -50.68
N GLY A 27 10.26 23.95 -49.67
CA GLY A 27 10.43 24.31 -48.26
C GLY A 27 10.02 23.17 -47.33
N ALA A 28 10.32 23.33 -46.05
CA ALA A 28 9.92 22.41 -44.99
C ALA A 28 9.11 23.19 -43.94
N LEU A 29 8.00 22.60 -43.48
CA LEU A 29 7.21 23.14 -42.38
C LEU A 29 7.50 22.31 -41.13
N ALA A 30 7.95 22.98 -40.07
CA ALA A 30 8.08 22.37 -38.74
C ALA A 30 6.92 22.83 -37.86
N ILE A 31 6.00 21.92 -37.56
CA ILE A 31 4.89 22.17 -36.64
C ILE A 31 5.35 21.76 -35.25
N ARG A 32 5.29 22.68 -34.29
CA ARG A 32 5.57 22.38 -32.89
C ARG A 32 4.29 21.84 -32.25
N ASP A 33 4.33 20.59 -31.81
CA ASP A 33 3.26 20.03 -31.00
C ASP A 33 3.39 20.58 -29.57
N ASN A 34 2.40 21.33 -29.13
CA ASN A 34 2.44 21.98 -27.83
C ASN A 34 1.98 20.98 -26.77
N LEU A 35 2.84 20.76 -25.78
CA LEU A 35 2.46 20.01 -24.60
C LEU A 35 1.32 20.70 -23.87
N VAL A 36 0.44 19.88 -23.30
CA VAL A 36 -0.60 20.35 -22.37
C VAL A 36 0.08 21.15 -21.24
N PRO A 37 -0.52 22.25 -20.76
CA PRO A 37 0.05 23.04 -19.68
C PRO A 37 0.44 22.18 -18.46
N ASN A 38 1.53 22.55 -17.81
CA ASN A 38 2.06 21.92 -16.58
C ASN A 38 2.58 20.48 -16.71
N VAL A 39 2.56 19.83 -17.89
CA VAL A 39 3.13 18.48 -18.07
C VAL A 39 4.60 18.43 -17.64
N TYR A 40 5.41 19.40 -18.12
CA TYR A 40 6.82 19.51 -17.74
C TYR A 40 7.00 19.55 -16.22
N LEU A 41 6.27 20.45 -15.54
CA LEU A 41 6.36 20.61 -14.10
C LEU A 41 5.93 19.34 -13.37
N SER A 42 4.85 18.70 -13.82
CA SER A 42 4.36 17.45 -13.24
C SER A 42 5.38 16.32 -13.35
N ILE A 43 6.00 16.14 -14.52
CA ILE A 43 7.04 15.12 -14.73
C ILE A 43 8.25 15.39 -13.84
N ARG A 44 8.73 16.63 -13.76
CA ARG A 44 9.84 17.00 -12.86
C ARG A 44 9.52 16.71 -11.39
N ARG A 45 8.28 16.95 -10.96
CA ARG A 45 7.85 16.60 -9.59
C ARG A 45 7.85 15.08 -9.36
N LEU A 46 7.35 14.30 -10.31
CA LEU A 46 7.36 12.82 -10.22
C LEU A 46 8.80 12.27 -10.18
N GLN A 47 9.69 12.80 -11.01
CA GLN A 47 11.12 12.44 -10.98
C GLN A 47 11.78 12.82 -9.65
N ALA A 48 11.47 14.00 -9.10
CA ALA A 48 11.96 14.42 -7.78
C ALA A 48 11.44 13.53 -6.64
N ALA A 49 10.27 12.90 -6.81
CA ALA A 49 9.73 11.87 -5.92
C ALA A 49 10.39 10.49 -6.10
N GLY A 50 11.41 10.36 -6.96
CA GLY A 50 12.09 9.09 -7.24
C GLY A 50 11.34 8.17 -8.21
N ILE A 51 10.28 8.64 -8.88
CA ILE A 51 9.54 7.87 -9.88
C ILE A 51 10.29 7.95 -11.21
N ARG A 52 10.70 6.79 -11.74
CA ARG A 52 11.29 6.69 -13.09
C ARG A 52 10.18 6.82 -14.13
N PHE A 53 10.40 7.64 -15.15
CA PHE A 53 9.39 7.97 -16.15
C PHE A 53 9.79 7.46 -17.53
N TRP A 54 8.90 6.67 -18.15
CA TRP A 54 9.16 6.01 -19.43
C TRP A 54 8.13 6.46 -20.47
N ILE A 55 8.57 6.74 -21.69
CA ILE A 55 7.69 7.09 -22.82
C ILE A 55 7.64 5.92 -23.80
N LEU A 56 6.45 5.39 -24.06
CA LEU A 56 6.20 4.34 -25.07
C LEU A 56 5.34 4.91 -26.19
N THR A 57 5.95 5.20 -27.35
CA THR A 57 5.26 5.84 -28.49
C THR A 57 5.38 5.03 -29.79
N GLY A 58 4.36 5.13 -30.64
CA GLY A 58 4.39 4.63 -32.02
C GLY A 58 5.10 5.58 -32.99
N ASP A 59 5.49 6.77 -32.55
CA ASP A 59 6.12 7.79 -33.39
C ASP A 59 7.59 7.47 -33.70
N LYS A 60 8.16 8.24 -34.65
CA LYS A 60 9.58 8.20 -34.98
C LYS A 60 10.43 8.63 -33.78
N ALA A 61 11.61 8.02 -33.66
CA ALA A 61 12.56 8.27 -32.59
C ALA A 61 12.91 9.76 -32.39
N SER A 62 13.15 10.50 -33.48
CA SER A 62 13.44 11.94 -33.42
C SER A 62 12.30 12.78 -32.83
N THR A 63 11.05 12.41 -33.13
CA THR A 63 9.86 13.09 -32.59
C THR A 63 9.70 12.75 -31.10
N ALA A 64 9.87 11.48 -30.76
CA ALA A 64 9.79 11.00 -29.38
C ALA A 64 10.85 11.68 -28.48
N GLU A 65 12.07 11.81 -28.98
CA GLU A 65 13.16 12.53 -28.31
C GLU A 65 12.81 14.01 -28.09
N SER A 66 12.35 14.70 -29.14
CA SER A 66 11.93 16.10 -29.03
C SER A 66 10.81 16.31 -28.01
N ILE A 67 9.82 15.41 -27.96
CA ILE A 67 8.73 15.44 -26.97
C ILE A 67 9.29 15.19 -25.58
N ALA A 68 10.16 14.19 -25.40
CA ALA A 68 10.72 13.86 -24.10
C ALA A 68 11.59 14.96 -23.51
N VAL A 69 12.37 15.66 -24.35
CA VAL A 69 13.14 16.84 -23.94
C VAL A 69 12.20 17.97 -23.55
N SER A 70 11.20 18.27 -24.39
CA SER A 70 10.22 19.34 -24.13
C SER A 70 9.38 19.07 -22.87
N ALA A 71 9.07 17.80 -22.59
CA ALA A 71 8.32 17.36 -21.44
C ALA A 71 9.19 17.20 -20.18
N GLY A 72 10.51 17.34 -20.29
CA GLY A 72 11.43 17.21 -19.16
C GLY A 72 11.60 15.78 -18.66
N VAL A 73 11.30 14.78 -19.49
CA VAL A 73 11.60 13.38 -19.20
C VAL A 73 13.12 13.16 -19.30
N ILE A 74 13.72 13.64 -20.38
CA ILE A 74 15.17 13.69 -20.57
C ILE A 74 15.71 15.03 -20.06
N ASP A 75 16.84 14.97 -19.37
CA ASP A 75 17.65 16.15 -19.08
C ASP A 75 18.66 16.38 -20.20
N ILE A 76 18.66 17.57 -20.80
CA ILE A 76 19.53 17.94 -21.92
C ILE A 76 21.01 17.86 -21.54
N ASN A 77 21.32 17.98 -20.24
CA ASN A 77 22.69 17.88 -19.74
C ASN A 77 23.15 16.43 -19.50
N LYS A 78 22.27 15.45 -19.66
CA LYS A 78 22.58 14.03 -19.46
C LYS A 78 22.75 13.31 -20.79
N GLU A 79 23.61 12.31 -20.79
CA GLU A 79 23.84 11.46 -21.95
C GLU A 79 22.57 10.68 -22.32
N LEU A 80 22.26 10.67 -23.62
CA LEU A 80 21.23 9.85 -24.24
C LEU A 80 21.89 8.80 -25.13
N VAL A 81 21.75 7.52 -24.77
CA VAL A 81 22.28 6.40 -25.56
C VAL A 81 21.18 5.83 -26.43
N HIS A 82 21.44 5.78 -27.74
CA HIS A 82 20.54 5.18 -28.71
C HIS A 82 20.85 3.69 -28.91
N LEU A 83 19.87 2.84 -28.59
CA LEU A 83 19.92 1.40 -28.81
C LEU A 83 19.05 1.05 -30.01
N SER A 84 19.71 0.90 -31.15
CA SER A 84 19.07 0.47 -32.40
C SER A 84 19.77 -0.73 -33.01
N ILE A 85 19.00 -1.55 -33.71
CA ILE A 85 19.52 -2.60 -34.56
C ILE A 85 19.85 -1.98 -35.93
N ASP A 86 21.13 -1.96 -36.27
CA ASP A 86 21.53 -1.79 -37.67
C ASP A 86 21.34 -3.13 -38.40
N THR A 87 20.34 -3.23 -39.26
CA THR A 87 20.04 -4.46 -40.02
C THR A 87 21.12 -4.79 -41.06
N ARG A 88 22.07 -3.89 -41.30
CA ARG A 88 23.17 -4.08 -42.26
C ARG A 88 24.38 -4.81 -41.69
N ASN A 89 24.42 -5.02 -40.37
CA ASN A 89 25.52 -5.74 -39.72
C ASN A 89 25.25 -7.25 -39.71
N GLU A 90 26.20 -8.01 -40.26
CA GLU A 90 26.15 -9.48 -40.37
C GLU A 90 26.44 -10.22 -39.04
N LEU A 91 26.87 -9.51 -37.99
CA LEU A 91 27.16 -10.10 -36.68
C LEU A 91 25.89 -10.64 -36.00
N PRO A 92 25.96 -11.77 -35.28
CA PRO A 92 24.85 -12.28 -34.47
C PRO A 92 24.33 -11.22 -33.49
N PHE A 93 23.01 -11.19 -33.28
CA PHE A 93 22.35 -10.23 -32.38
C PHE A 93 22.99 -10.18 -30.98
N GLN A 94 23.28 -11.33 -30.40
CA GLN A 94 23.84 -11.45 -29.05
C GLN A 94 25.19 -10.75 -28.93
N GLU A 95 26.09 -10.97 -29.89
CA GLU A 95 27.43 -10.36 -29.93
C GLU A 95 27.39 -8.84 -30.11
N ARG A 96 26.27 -8.30 -30.60
CA ARG A 96 26.07 -6.86 -30.81
C ARG A 96 25.45 -6.17 -29.60
N ILE A 97 24.49 -6.83 -28.95
CA ILE A 97 23.71 -6.21 -27.86
C ILE A 97 24.33 -6.46 -26.49
N VAL A 98 24.86 -7.65 -26.23
CA VAL A 98 25.39 -8.02 -24.90
C VAL A 98 26.54 -7.09 -24.49
N PRO A 99 27.56 -6.82 -25.33
CA PRO A 99 28.64 -5.90 -24.94
C PRO A 99 28.13 -4.49 -24.64
N LYS A 100 27.15 -3.99 -25.39
CA LYS A 100 26.53 -2.68 -25.13
C LYS A 100 25.77 -2.66 -23.81
N LEU A 101 25.02 -3.71 -23.49
CA LEU A 101 24.29 -3.81 -22.23
C LEU A 101 25.24 -3.95 -21.03
N GLU A 102 26.32 -4.71 -21.18
CA GLU A 102 27.37 -4.83 -20.15
C GLU A 102 28.12 -3.52 -19.95
N GLU A 103 28.42 -2.79 -21.03
CA GLU A 103 29.00 -1.46 -20.94
C GLU A 103 28.08 -0.52 -20.15
N LEU A 104 26.78 -0.49 -20.46
CA LEU A 104 25.79 0.32 -19.74
C LEU A 104 25.69 -0.05 -18.25
N GLN A 105 25.82 -1.33 -17.92
CA GLN A 105 25.84 -1.82 -16.53
C GLN A 105 27.10 -1.43 -15.77
N SER A 106 28.24 -1.35 -16.45
CA SER A 106 29.54 -1.05 -15.84
C SER A 106 29.73 0.43 -15.50
N ARG A 107 28.91 1.31 -16.08
CA ARG A 107 29.01 2.76 -15.88
C ARG A 107 28.58 3.17 -14.47
N SER A 108 29.29 4.15 -13.90
CA SER A 108 28.96 4.71 -12.59
C SER A 108 27.65 5.49 -12.58
N GLU A 109 27.30 6.13 -13.71
CA GLU A 109 26.02 6.82 -13.89
C GLU A 109 25.30 6.23 -15.10
N SER A 110 24.05 5.80 -14.88
CA SER A 110 23.23 5.22 -15.95
C SER A 110 22.69 6.31 -16.87
N PRO A 111 22.94 6.25 -18.19
CA PRO A 111 22.44 7.23 -19.14
C PRO A 111 20.94 7.04 -19.41
N SER A 112 20.31 8.06 -20.00
CA SER A 112 18.94 7.90 -20.54
C SER A 112 18.99 7.04 -21.80
N LEU A 113 17.95 6.26 -22.05
CA LEU A 113 17.92 5.30 -23.17
C LEU A 113 16.84 5.66 -24.19
N LEU A 114 17.19 5.63 -25.47
CA LEU A 114 16.25 5.70 -26.59
C LEU A 114 16.35 4.39 -27.38
N ILE A 115 15.23 3.69 -27.51
CA ILE A 115 15.16 2.34 -28.07
C ILE A 115 14.20 2.33 -29.24
N ASP A 116 14.59 1.67 -30.34
CA ASP A 116 13.68 1.39 -31.45
C ASP A 116 12.87 0.11 -31.13
N GLY A 117 11.56 0.13 -31.39
CA GLY A 117 10.64 -0.97 -31.09
C GLY A 117 11.03 -2.30 -31.73
N ASN A 118 11.75 -2.28 -32.86
CA ASN A 118 12.29 -3.50 -33.48
C ASN A 118 13.26 -4.26 -32.55
N LEU A 119 13.97 -3.55 -31.67
CA LEU A 119 14.89 -4.18 -30.70
C LEU A 119 14.15 -5.06 -29.71
N ILE A 120 12.93 -4.70 -29.33
CA ILE A 120 12.14 -5.46 -28.38
C ILE A 120 11.82 -6.83 -28.96
N ASP A 121 11.34 -6.89 -30.21
CA ASP A 121 11.03 -8.18 -30.82
C ASP A 121 12.24 -9.11 -30.83
N GLU A 122 13.42 -8.61 -31.20
CA GLU A 122 14.63 -9.43 -31.22
C GLU A 122 15.08 -9.89 -29.83
N VAL A 123 15.04 -9.00 -28.81
CA VAL A 123 15.39 -9.38 -27.43
C VAL A 123 14.46 -10.47 -26.90
N PHE A 124 13.15 -10.31 -27.13
CA PHE A 124 12.15 -11.22 -26.57
C PHE A 124 11.96 -12.51 -27.39
N GLN A 125 12.27 -12.52 -28.69
CA GLN A 125 12.21 -13.74 -29.52
C GLN A 125 13.36 -14.72 -29.30
N GLN A 126 14.47 -14.28 -28.71
CA GLN A 126 15.65 -15.13 -28.49
C GLN A 126 15.47 -16.19 -27.39
N ASP A 127 14.36 -16.15 -26.63
CA ASP A 127 14.06 -17.02 -25.47
C ASP A 127 15.22 -17.17 -24.46
N ASN A 128 16.15 -16.22 -24.45
CA ASN A 128 17.33 -16.25 -23.60
C ASN A 128 17.10 -15.37 -22.36
N GLU A 129 16.68 -15.99 -21.26
CA GLU A 129 16.34 -15.29 -20.00
C GLU A 129 17.50 -14.42 -19.47
N SER A 130 18.74 -14.81 -19.75
CA SER A 130 19.95 -14.05 -19.39
C SER A 130 19.97 -12.67 -20.05
N ILE A 131 19.72 -12.61 -21.36
CA ILE A 131 19.75 -11.37 -22.14
C ILE A 131 18.55 -10.50 -21.79
N THR A 132 17.36 -11.10 -21.69
CA THR A 132 16.13 -10.39 -21.31
C THR A 132 16.26 -9.78 -19.92
N SER A 133 16.81 -10.52 -18.94
CA SER A 133 17.00 -10.01 -17.59
C SER A 133 18.08 -8.93 -17.50
N LEU A 134 19.14 -9.01 -18.31
CA LEU A 134 20.17 -7.96 -18.43
C LEU A 134 19.60 -6.70 -19.08
N PHE A 135 18.84 -6.86 -20.16
CA PHE A 135 18.15 -5.77 -20.86
C PHE A 135 17.19 -5.04 -19.91
N LEU A 136 16.28 -5.77 -19.26
CA LEU A 136 15.35 -5.21 -18.28
C LEU A 136 16.06 -4.55 -17.10
N LYS A 137 17.22 -5.09 -16.67
CA LYS A 137 18.05 -4.46 -15.64
C LYS A 137 18.54 -3.07 -16.09
N CYS A 138 19.09 -2.98 -17.31
CA CYS A 138 19.55 -1.70 -17.87
C CYS A 138 18.42 -0.68 -17.98
N LEU A 139 17.23 -1.10 -18.40
CA LEU A 139 16.07 -0.21 -18.48
C LEU A 139 15.65 0.28 -17.08
N CYS A 140 15.59 -0.63 -16.11
CA CYS A 140 15.26 -0.30 -14.72
C CYS A 140 16.31 0.58 -14.06
N ASP A 141 17.59 0.49 -14.43
CA ASP A 141 18.68 1.30 -13.90
C ASP A 141 18.77 2.69 -14.57
N ALA A 142 18.25 2.85 -15.79
CA ALA A 142 18.20 4.13 -16.49
C ALA A 142 17.24 5.16 -15.83
N PRO A 143 17.61 6.46 -15.76
CA PRO A 143 16.77 7.50 -15.17
C PRO A 143 15.50 7.78 -15.99
N SER A 144 15.60 7.66 -17.32
CA SER A 144 14.47 7.74 -18.24
C SER A 144 14.69 6.84 -19.45
N VAL A 145 13.60 6.29 -19.97
CA VAL A 145 13.59 5.39 -21.13
C VAL A 145 12.55 5.86 -22.12
N ILE A 146 12.92 5.94 -23.39
CA ILE A 146 12.02 6.21 -24.51
C ILE A 146 12.07 5.00 -25.43
N ILE A 147 10.90 4.49 -25.78
CA ILE A 147 10.79 3.43 -26.77
C ILE A 147 9.89 3.95 -27.90
N ALA A 148 10.48 4.11 -29.07
CA ALA A 148 9.84 4.65 -30.27
C ALA A 148 9.39 3.54 -31.22
N ARG A 149 8.51 3.87 -32.18
CA ARG A 149 7.96 2.93 -33.17
C ARG A 149 7.33 1.67 -32.57
N MET A 150 6.76 1.79 -31.37
CA MET A 150 6.14 0.69 -30.66
C MET A 150 4.79 0.30 -31.26
N ARG A 151 4.61 -1.01 -31.47
CA ARG A 151 3.29 -1.61 -31.74
C ARG A 151 2.51 -1.84 -30.44
N LYS A 152 1.20 -2.08 -30.55
CA LYS A 152 0.30 -2.26 -29.40
C LYS A 152 0.66 -3.49 -28.55
N ASP A 153 1.00 -4.59 -29.21
CA ASP A 153 1.47 -5.85 -28.61
C ASP A 153 2.78 -5.65 -27.84
N GLN A 154 3.70 -4.87 -28.38
CA GLN A 154 4.99 -4.61 -27.73
C GLN A 154 4.85 -3.76 -26.45
N LYS A 155 3.94 -2.78 -26.44
CA LYS A 155 3.64 -1.99 -25.22
C LYS A 155 3.10 -2.88 -24.11
N GLN A 156 2.27 -3.87 -24.46
CA GLN A 156 1.76 -4.84 -23.52
C GLN A 156 2.88 -5.75 -23.00
N LEU A 157 3.67 -6.34 -23.90
CA LEU A 157 4.76 -7.25 -23.57
C LEU A 157 5.79 -6.63 -22.62
N ILE A 158 6.21 -5.37 -22.86
CA ILE A 158 7.19 -4.71 -22.00
C ILE A 158 6.63 -4.46 -20.60
N SER A 159 5.35 -4.07 -20.49
CA SER A 159 4.70 -3.82 -19.19
C SER A 159 4.59 -5.10 -18.34
N GLN A 160 4.21 -6.22 -18.96
CA GLN A 160 4.15 -7.53 -18.32
C GLN A 160 5.55 -7.99 -17.89
N SER A 161 6.54 -7.87 -18.77
CA SER A 161 7.91 -8.31 -18.51
C SER A 161 8.54 -7.55 -17.34
N LEU A 162 8.26 -6.25 -17.20
CA LEU A 162 8.74 -5.45 -16.06
C LEU A 162 8.12 -5.90 -14.73
N LYS A 163 6.82 -6.23 -14.72
CA LYS A 163 6.13 -6.76 -13.53
C LYS A 163 6.72 -8.10 -13.11
N GLU A 164 6.92 -9.01 -14.06
CA GLU A 164 7.51 -10.33 -13.79
C GLU A 164 8.96 -10.22 -13.30
N TYR A 165 9.75 -9.33 -13.92
CA TYR A 165 11.12 -9.04 -13.49
C TYR A 165 11.17 -8.54 -12.04
N GLY A 166 10.28 -7.60 -11.68
CA GLY A 166 10.17 -7.08 -10.31
C GLY A 166 9.81 -8.14 -9.28
N ARG A 167 8.92 -9.09 -9.64
CA ARG A 167 8.53 -10.21 -8.75
C ARG A 167 9.67 -11.20 -8.51
N LYS A 168 10.40 -11.58 -9.56
CA LYS A 168 11.46 -12.62 -9.48
C LYS A 168 12.67 -12.20 -8.64
N LYS A 169 13.03 -10.91 -8.62
CA LYS A 169 14.29 -10.46 -8.03
C LYS A 169 14.28 -10.22 -6.51
N GLY A 170 13.12 -10.28 -5.84
CA GLY A 170 12.98 -10.30 -4.37
C GLY A 170 13.55 -9.12 -3.55
N LYS A 171 14.34 -8.23 -4.17
CA LYS A 171 15.03 -7.09 -3.52
C LYS A 171 14.40 -5.74 -3.85
N GLN A 172 13.59 -5.65 -4.91
CA GLN A 172 12.94 -4.41 -5.31
C GLN A 172 11.57 -4.73 -5.91
N ILE A 173 10.51 -4.42 -5.17
CA ILE A 173 9.15 -4.50 -5.70
C ILE A 173 9.02 -3.35 -6.71
N VAL A 174 9.02 -3.68 -8.01
CA VAL A 174 8.80 -2.69 -9.07
C VAL A 174 7.30 -2.55 -9.26
N HIS A 175 6.74 -1.43 -8.80
CA HIS A 175 5.37 -1.05 -9.12
C HIS A 175 5.37 -0.31 -10.46
N VAL A 176 4.63 -0.85 -11.43
CA VAL A 176 4.50 -0.27 -12.77
C VAL A 176 3.15 0.41 -12.87
N LEU A 177 3.15 1.72 -13.13
CA LEU A 177 1.94 2.49 -13.43
C LEU A 177 1.89 2.77 -14.94
N CYS A 178 0.86 2.28 -15.61
CA CYS A 178 0.64 2.51 -17.03
C CYS A 178 -0.38 3.63 -17.24
N VAL A 179 -0.05 4.61 -18.07
CA VAL A 179 -0.92 5.74 -18.40
C VAL A 179 -1.05 5.82 -19.92
N GLY A 180 -2.28 5.94 -20.41
CA GLY A 180 -2.58 6.07 -21.83
C GLY A 180 -3.94 6.73 -22.04
N ASP A 181 -4.14 7.33 -23.21
CA ASP A 181 -5.34 8.08 -23.58
C ASP A 181 -6.23 7.33 -24.58
N GLY A 182 -5.67 6.37 -25.32
CA GLY A 182 -6.31 5.78 -26.50
C GLY A 182 -6.45 4.25 -26.48
N ALA A 183 -7.18 3.75 -27.48
CA ALA A 183 -7.38 2.32 -27.72
C ALA A 183 -6.07 1.55 -28.04
N ASN A 184 -4.98 2.27 -28.32
CA ASN A 184 -3.66 1.70 -28.60
C ASN A 184 -2.92 1.27 -27.33
N ASP A 185 -3.31 1.82 -26.18
CA ASP A 185 -2.67 1.58 -24.89
C ASP A 185 -3.46 0.60 -24.02
N MET A 186 -4.57 0.07 -24.54
CA MET A 186 -5.45 -0.87 -23.83
C MET A 186 -4.74 -2.12 -23.32
N GLY A 187 -3.88 -2.72 -24.15
CA GLY A 187 -3.12 -3.91 -23.78
C GLY A 187 -2.24 -3.60 -22.57
N MET A 188 -1.48 -2.51 -22.64
CA MET A 188 -0.62 -2.03 -21.57
C MET A 188 -1.40 -1.69 -20.29
N ILE A 189 -2.56 -1.02 -20.39
CA ILE A 189 -3.39 -0.66 -19.22
C ILE A 189 -4.01 -1.91 -18.58
N ARG A 190 -4.48 -2.89 -19.35
CA ARG A 190 -5.06 -4.14 -18.81
C ARG A 190 -4.04 -4.99 -18.06
N GLU A 191 -2.83 -5.08 -18.61
CA GLU A 191 -1.72 -5.75 -17.91
C GLU A 191 -1.32 -5.03 -16.63
N SER A 192 -1.79 -3.79 -16.40
CA SER A 192 -1.53 -3.04 -15.17
C SER A 192 -2.37 -3.44 -13.95
N ASP A 193 -3.40 -4.30 -14.08
CA ASP A 193 -4.13 -5.11 -13.06
C ASP A 193 -5.68 -5.13 -13.28
N GLY A 194 -6.19 -5.21 -14.53
CA GLY A 194 -7.64 -5.13 -14.80
C GLY A 194 -8.19 -6.06 -15.91
N LYS A 195 -9.34 -6.72 -15.63
CA LYS A 195 -10.08 -7.67 -16.51
C LYS A 195 -10.91 -6.97 -17.62
N GLU A 196 -11.30 -7.73 -18.64
CA GLU A 196 -11.82 -7.30 -19.96
C GLU A 196 -13.15 -6.52 -20.00
N GLY A 197 -13.17 -5.48 -20.85
CA GLY A 197 -14.33 -4.72 -21.35
C GLY A 197 -13.90 -3.74 -22.45
N LEU A 198 -14.79 -3.07 -23.19
CA LEU A 198 -14.39 -2.09 -24.22
C LEU A 198 -14.35 -0.65 -23.65
N GLN A 199 -13.28 0.08 -24.03
CA GLN A 199 -12.88 1.47 -23.74
C GLN A 199 -11.80 1.64 -22.65
N ALA A 200 -10.79 2.47 -22.95
CA ALA A 200 -9.65 2.78 -22.06
C ALA A 200 -10.08 3.36 -20.73
N PHE A 201 -11.14 4.17 -20.76
CA PHE A 201 -11.77 4.72 -19.56
C PHE A 201 -12.43 3.65 -18.68
N ASN A 202 -13.08 2.65 -19.29
CA ASN A 202 -13.81 1.61 -18.56
C ASN A 202 -12.91 0.46 -18.07
N ASN A 203 -11.68 0.38 -18.56
CA ASN A 203 -10.71 -0.66 -18.16
C ASN A 203 -9.53 -0.12 -17.35
N ALA A 204 -9.45 1.19 -17.15
CA ALA A 204 -8.45 1.78 -16.27
C ALA A 204 -8.95 1.73 -14.82
N ASP A 205 -8.06 1.45 -13.87
CA ASP A 205 -8.40 1.47 -12.44
C ASP A 205 -8.81 2.87 -11.98
N VAL A 206 -8.18 3.90 -12.55
CA VAL A 206 -8.46 5.31 -12.25
C VAL A 206 -8.41 6.10 -13.55
N SER A 207 -9.45 6.91 -13.79
CA SER A 207 -9.43 7.92 -14.85
C SER A 207 -9.24 9.31 -14.27
N ILE A 208 -8.36 10.09 -14.90
CA ILE A 208 -8.06 11.47 -14.53
C ILE A 208 -8.32 12.39 -15.73
N PRO A 209 -8.83 13.62 -15.50
CA PRO A 209 -9.16 14.54 -16.59
C PRO A 209 -7.93 15.18 -17.23
N SER A 210 -6.77 15.16 -16.55
CA SER A 210 -5.52 15.71 -17.07
C SER A 210 -4.31 15.09 -16.38
N PHE A 211 -3.16 15.11 -17.06
CA PHE A 211 -1.90 14.62 -16.52
C PHE A 211 -1.46 15.36 -15.25
N GLN A 212 -1.79 16.64 -15.11
CA GLN A 212 -1.45 17.42 -13.91
C GLN A 212 -2.06 16.82 -12.64
N ALA A 213 -3.28 16.29 -12.73
CA ALA A 213 -3.99 15.67 -11.61
C ALA A 213 -3.26 14.43 -11.08
N MET A 214 -2.42 13.78 -11.89
CA MET A 214 -1.65 12.58 -11.50
C MET A 214 -0.70 12.86 -10.32
N THR A 215 -0.10 14.06 -10.28
CA THR A 215 0.78 14.44 -9.17
C THR A 215 0.04 14.45 -7.83
N LYS A 216 -1.18 15.01 -7.81
CA LYS A 216 -2.04 15.00 -6.61
C LYS A 216 -2.54 13.60 -6.28
N LEU A 217 -2.92 12.83 -7.32
CA LEU A 217 -3.36 11.45 -7.15
C LEU A 217 -2.29 10.60 -6.45
N LEU A 218 -1.05 10.61 -6.94
CA LEU A 218 0.00 9.78 -6.37
C LEU A 218 0.50 10.31 -5.02
N PHE A 219 0.83 11.60 -4.92
CA PHE A 219 1.47 12.12 -3.71
C PHE A 219 0.52 12.27 -2.53
N VAL A 220 -0.73 12.69 -2.77
CA VAL A 220 -1.69 12.90 -1.68
C VAL A 220 -2.48 11.62 -1.45
N HIS A 221 -3.16 11.11 -2.48
CA HIS A 221 -4.06 9.97 -2.31
C HIS A 221 -3.29 8.64 -2.25
N GLY A 222 -2.33 8.43 -3.14
CA GLY A 222 -1.51 7.21 -3.19
C GLY A 222 -0.74 7.01 -1.89
N LYS A 223 0.07 8.01 -1.47
CA LYS A 223 0.86 7.89 -0.24
C LYS A 223 0.01 7.79 1.03
N SER A 224 -1.08 8.54 1.11
CA SER A 224 -1.99 8.45 2.25
C SER A 224 -2.68 7.09 2.31
N ASN A 225 -3.13 6.55 1.18
CA ASN A 225 -3.78 5.25 1.12
C ASN A 225 -2.82 4.11 1.44
N GLU A 226 -1.59 4.18 0.93
CA GLU A 226 -0.51 3.25 1.26
C GLU A 226 -0.32 3.19 2.79
N ASN A 227 -0.15 4.34 3.44
CA ASN A 227 0.08 4.37 4.88
C ASN A 227 -1.13 3.87 5.69
N ARG A 228 -2.34 4.31 5.35
CA ARG A 228 -3.59 3.85 5.99
C ARG A 228 -3.74 2.34 5.94
N LEU A 229 -3.46 1.74 4.79
CA LEU A 229 -3.58 0.30 4.59
C LEU A 229 -2.52 -0.46 5.40
N GLN A 230 -1.29 0.07 5.47
CA GLN A 230 -0.24 -0.52 6.31
C GLN A 230 -0.59 -0.49 7.80
N VAL A 231 -1.07 0.65 8.31
CA VAL A 231 -1.53 0.79 9.70
C VAL A 231 -2.70 -0.14 10.00
N LEU A 232 -3.70 -0.20 9.11
CA LEU A 232 -4.84 -1.10 9.21
C LEU A 232 -4.39 -2.56 9.35
N VAL A 233 -3.47 -3.01 8.49
CA VAL A 233 -2.96 -4.39 8.51
C VAL A 233 -2.20 -4.69 9.80
N LEU A 234 -1.31 -3.80 10.24
CA LEU A 234 -0.55 -3.99 11.47
C LEU A 234 -1.47 -4.04 12.69
N TYR A 235 -2.41 -3.11 12.83
CA TYR A 235 -3.34 -3.12 13.95
C TYR A 235 -4.25 -4.35 13.92
N PHE A 236 -4.72 -4.77 12.74
CA PHE A 236 -5.53 -5.97 12.63
C PHE A 236 -4.77 -7.23 13.06
N LEU A 237 -3.48 -7.32 12.76
CA LEU A 237 -2.62 -8.39 13.24
C LEU A 237 -2.43 -8.31 14.75
N TYR A 238 -2.09 -7.13 15.28
CA TYR A 238 -1.93 -6.87 16.71
C TYR A 238 -3.12 -7.37 17.54
N LYS A 239 -4.33 -6.86 17.24
CA LYS A 239 -5.52 -7.18 18.05
C LYS A 239 -5.87 -8.66 18.01
N ASN A 240 -5.67 -9.32 16.85
CA ASN A 240 -5.97 -10.74 16.70
C ASN A 240 -4.91 -11.63 17.34
N THR A 241 -3.63 -11.23 17.30
CA THR A 241 -2.57 -11.90 18.06
C THR A 241 -2.83 -11.77 19.55
N LEU A 242 -3.20 -10.59 20.05
CA LEU A 242 -3.54 -10.37 21.46
C LEU A 242 -4.70 -11.26 21.91
N LEU A 243 -5.82 -11.28 21.16
CA LEU A 243 -6.96 -12.19 21.42
C LEU A 243 -6.51 -13.65 21.45
N SER A 244 -5.69 -14.07 20.48
CA SER A 244 -5.23 -15.46 20.36
C SER A 244 -4.33 -15.86 21.53
N ILE A 245 -3.43 -14.97 21.95
CA ILE A 245 -2.52 -15.20 23.08
C ILE A 245 -3.29 -15.25 24.40
N LEU A 246 -4.25 -14.36 24.62
CA LEU A 246 -5.12 -14.43 25.80
C LEU A 246 -5.89 -15.75 25.85
N THR A 247 -6.47 -16.17 24.72
CA THR A 247 -7.16 -17.48 24.61
C THR A 247 -6.22 -18.64 24.92
N LEU A 248 -5.00 -18.61 24.37
CA LEU A 248 -3.98 -19.64 24.57
C LEU A 248 -3.58 -19.75 26.05
N ILE A 249 -3.28 -18.62 26.70
CA ILE A 249 -2.85 -18.60 28.11
C ILE A 249 -4.00 -19.07 29.01
N LEU A 250 -5.24 -18.61 28.77
CA LEU A 250 -6.41 -19.08 29.52
C LEU A 250 -6.64 -20.59 29.33
N SER A 251 -6.45 -21.10 28.11
CA SER A 251 -6.53 -22.54 27.83
C SER A 251 -5.41 -23.33 28.54
N TYR A 252 -4.22 -22.75 28.66
CA TYR A 252 -3.13 -23.35 29.43
C TYR A 252 -3.47 -23.41 30.92
N LEU A 253 -4.05 -22.35 31.49
CA LEU A 253 -4.49 -22.32 32.90
C LEU A 253 -5.58 -23.38 33.19
N SER A 254 -6.42 -23.72 32.20
CA SER A 254 -7.40 -24.80 32.29
C SER A 254 -6.85 -26.19 31.90
N MET A 255 -5.52 -26.34 31.83
CA MET A 255 -4.81 -27.58 31.45
C MET A 255 -5.25 -28.14 30.08
N PHE A 256 -5.62 -27.27 29.14
CA PHE A 256 -6.14 -27.63 27.82
C PHE A 256 -7.36 -28.57 27.87
N SER A 257 -8.18 -28.45 28.92
CA SER A 257 -9.41 -29.23 29.10
C SER A 257 -10.49 -28.99 28.03
N GLY A 258 -10.32 -27.97 27.19
CA GLY A 258 -11.30 -27.59 26.16
C GLY A 258 -12.45 -26.73 26.70
N ILE A 259 -12.43 -26.38 27.99
CA ILE A 259 -13.37 -25.43 28.59
C ILE A 259 -13.06 -24.02 28.07
N LYS A 260 -14.07 -23.35 27.53
CA LYS A 260 -13.97 -21.96 27.09
C LYS A 260 -14.15 -21.03 28.29
N LEU A 261 -13.07 -20.38 28.71
CA LEU A 261 -13.12 -19.41 29.80
C LEU A 261 -13.68 -18.05 29.35
N MET A 262 -13.35 -17.62 28.12
CA MET A 262 -13.92 -16.40 27.54
C MET A 262 -15.31 -16.66 26.96
N PRO A 263 -16.21 -15.66 26.99
CA PRO A 263 -17.53 -15.79 26.40
C PRO A 263 -17.44 -16.07 24.90
N SER A 264 -18.03 -17.20 24.46
CA SER A 264 -17.98 -17.66 23.06
C SER A 264 -18.49 -16.58 22.09
N TRP A 265 -19.65 -15.99 22.42
CA TRP A 265 -20.26 -14.89 21.65
C TRP A 265 -19.38 -13.63 21.63
N GLY A 266 -18.63 -13.37 22.70
CA GLY A 266 -17.72 -12.22 22.77
C GLY A 266 -16.62 -12.36 21.74
N VAL A 267 -16.00 -13.53 21.68
CA VAL A 267 -14.94 -13.86 20.70
C VAL A 267 -15.46 -13.74 19.27
N ASP A 268 -16.66 -14.25 18.98
CA ASP A 268 -17.27 -14.18 17.65
C ASP A 268 -17.57 -12.73 17.22
N PHE A 269 -17.99 -11.87 18.16
CA PHE A 269 -18.32 -10.47 17.91
C PHE A 269 -17.14 -9.50 18.03
N PHE A 270 -16.00 -9.95 18.56
CA PHE A 270 -14.81 -9.13 18.80
C PHE A 270 -14.36 -8.36 17.55
N ASN A 271 -14.19 -9.08 16.44
CA ASN A 271 -13.70 -8.49 15.20
C ASN A 271 -14.75 -7.65 14.49
N THR A 272 -16.03 -7.99 14.62
CA THR A 272 -17.12 -7.42 13.81
C THR A 272 -17.77 -6.22 14.46
N TYR A 273 -18.01 -6.24 15.77
CA TYR A 273 -18.78 -5.21 16.47
C TYR A 273 -17.94 -4.36 17.42
N PHE A 274 -17.02 -4.99 18.18
CA PHE A 274 -16.32 -4.29 19.27
C PHE A 274 -15.05 -3.56 18.83
N THR A 275 -14.44 -3.92 17.69
CA THR A 275 -13.11 -3.39 17.30
C THR A 275 -12.94 -3.08 15.80
N SER A 276 -13.99 -3.16 14.97
CA SER A 276 -13.91 -2.92 13.51
C SER A 276 -14.07 -1.44 13.15
N VAL A 277 -15.10 -0.80 13.67
CA VAL A 277 -15.53 0.54 13.22
C VAL A 277 -14.44 1.59 13.46
N PRO A 278 -13.77 1.63 14.64
CA PRO A 278 -12.77 2.67 14.88
C PRO A 278 -11.54 2.52 13.95
N ILE A 279 -11.04 1.30 13.74
CA ILE A 279 -9.90 1.09 12.82
C ILE A 279 -10.29 1.34 11.35
N LEU A 280 -11.50 0.98 10.93
CA LEU A 280 -11.98 1.31 9.58
C LEU A 280 -12.12 2.83 9.38
N THR A 281 -12.43 3.56 10.45
CA THR A 281 -12.49 5.03 10.42
C THR A 281 -11.11 5.62 10.20
N ILE A 282 -10.07 5.11 10.87
CA ILE A 282 -8.67 5.48 10.59
C ILE A 282 -8.32 5.17 9.14
N ALA A 283 -8.62 3.95 8.68
CA ALA A 283 -8.31 3.53 7.31
C ALA A 283 -9.01 4.38 6.24
N ALA A 284 -10.21 4.91 6.52
CA ALA A 284 -10.96 5.74 5.57
C ALA A 284 -10.58 7.23 5.64
N ILE A 285 -10.36 7.79 6.83
CA ILE A 285 -10.33 9.24 7.05
C ILE A 285 -8.94 9.76 7.42
N ASP A 286 -8.09 8.97 8.10
CA ASP A 286 -6.88 9.51 8.75
C ASP A 286 -5.86 10.04 7.73
N PHE A 287 -5.41 11.28 7.90
CA PHE A 287 -4.38 11.89 7.06
C PHE A 287 -3.11 12.01 7.87
N PHE A 288 -2.13 11.16 7.54
CA PHE A 288 -0.82 11.13 8.19
C PHE A 288 -0.04 12.46 8.11
N SER A 289 -0.37 13.33 7.16
CA SER A 289 0.32 14.62 6.99
C SER A 289 -0.60 15.64 6.35
N ASP A 290 -0.26 16.92 6.50
CA ASP A 290 -0.93 17.99 5.79
C ASP A 290 -0.88 17.73 4.28
N LYS A 291 -2.07 17.65 3.67
CA LYS A 291 -2.25 17.41 2.23
C LYS A 291 -1.47 18.43 1.41
N GLU A 292 -1.34 19.65 1.91
CA GLU A 292 -0.58 20.69 1.23
C GLU A 292 0.92 20.41 1.25
N LEU A 293 1.47 19.86 2.34
CA LEU A 293 2.89 19.52 2.43
C LEU A 293 3.24 18.36 1.50
N LEU A 294 2.45 17.29 1.50
CA LEU A 294 2.63 16.17 0.56
C LEU A 294 2.50 16.61 -0.90
N ALA A 295 1.56 17.53 -1.17
CA ALA A 295 1.41 18.09 -2.51
C ALA A 295 2.58 18.99 -2.91
N ARG A 296 3.21 19.72 -1.97
CA ARG A 296 4.29 20.69 -2.22
C ARG A 296 5.68 20.08 -2.29
N ILE A 297 5.99 19.05 -1.49
CA ILE A 297 7.32 18.45 -1.35
C ILE A 297 7.31 17.00 -1.90
N PRO A 298 7.68 16.77 -3.18
CA PRO A 298 7.65 15.45 -3.80
C PRO A 298 8.57 14.42 -3.13
N GLN A 299 9.66 14.86 -2.49
CA GLN A 299 10.64 13.98 -1.86
C GLN A 299 10.05 13.14 -0.73
N LEU A 300 8.97 13.60 -0.07
CA LEU A 300 8.27 12.85 0.98
C LEU A 300 7.59 11.57 0.46
N TYR A 301 7.44 11.43 -0.85
CA TYR A 301 6.93 10.21 -1.47
C TYR A 301 7.95 9.07 -1.40
N GLN A 302 9.26 9.38 -1.35
CA GLN A 302 10.31 8.37 -1.33
C GLN A 302 10.29 7.57 -0.02
N PRO A 303 10.44 6.23 -0.08
CA PRO A 303 10.48 5.38 1.10
C PRO A 303 11.72 5.65 1.99
N SER A 304 12.72 6.38 1.51
CA SER A 304 13.94 6.67 2.25
C SER A 304 13.75 7.61 3.45
N TRP A 305 12.70 8.44 3.45
CA TRP A 305 12.46 9.42 4.52
C TRP A 305 11.65 8.84 5.69
N PHE A 306 10.88 7.78 5.44
CA PHE A 306 10.06 7.11 6.45
C PHE A 306 10.17 5.61 6.26
N GLU A 307 10.63 4.89 7.27
CA GLU A 307 10.52 3.42 7.25
C GLU A 307 9.05 3.07 7.02
N PRO A 308 8.71 2.25 6.00
CA PRO A 308 7.33 1.87 5.78
C PRO A 308 6.81 1.19 7.04
N PRO A 309 5.64 1.60 7.58
CA PRO A 309 5.05 0.96 8.75
C PRO A 309 5.04 -0.56 8.60
N LEU A 310 4.63 -1.07 7.42
CA LEU A 310 4.65 -2.48 7.11
C LEU A 310 6.04 -2.93 6.63
N ASN A 311 6.92 -3.20 7.59
CA ASN A 311 8.20 -3.87 7.39
C ASN A 311 8.19 -5.21 8.12
N THR A 312 8.93 -6.22 7.64
CA THR A 312 9.11 -7.50 8.35
C THR A 312 9.57 -7.28 9.79
N LYS A 313 10.41 -6.27 10.04
CA LYS A 313 10.81 -5.88 11.39
C LYS A 313 9.62 -5.43 12.24
N ASN A 314 8.87 -4.43 11.77
CA ASN A 314 7.72 -3.89 12.49
C ASN A 314 6.61 -4.94 12.67
N PHE A 315 6.42 -5.81 11.69
CA PHE A 315 5.53 -6.96 11.79
C PHE A 315 5.92 -7.89 12.97
N ILE A 316 7.20 -8.27 13.07
CA ILE A 316 7.70 -9.12 14.16
C ILE A 316 7.61 -8.39 15.50
N ILE A 317 8.01 -7.13 15.55
CA ILE A 317 7.92 -6.30 16.77
C ILE A 317 6.47 -6.26 17.25
N ASN A 318 5.52 -6.02 16.36
CA ASN A 318 4.11 -5.94 16.69
C ASN A 318 3.57 -7.26 17.27
N ILE A 319 3.99 -8.41 16.73
CA ILE A 319 3.66 -9.73 17.29
C ILE A 319 4.25 -9.88 18.70
N ILE A 320 5.52 -9.54 18.90
CA ILE A 320 6.19 -9.66 20.20
C ILE A 320 5.53 -8.75 21.25
N VAL A 321 5.20 -7.51 20.89
CA VAL A 321 4.49 -6.56 21.75
C VAL A 321 3.11 -7.13 22.14
N SER A 322 2.34 -7.62 21.16
CA SER A 322 1.02 -8.25 21.40
C SER A 322 1.13 -9.44 22.37
N ILE A 323 2.16 -10.27 22.22
CA ILE A 323 2.42 -11.41 23.12
C ILE A 323 2.72 -10.90 24.53
N GLY A 324 3.63 -9.92 24.66
CA GLY A 324 4.02 -9.33 25.93
C GLY A 324 2.85 -8.71 26.68
N GLU A 325 2.02 -7.93 26.00
CA GLU A 325 0.80 -7.35 26.56
C GLU A 325 -0.20 -8.41 26.99
N GLY A 326 -0.36 -9.50 26.22
CA GLY A 326 -1.19 -10.63 26.62
C GLY A 326 -0.74 -11.25 27.95
N PHE A 327 0.58 -11.40 28.15
CA PHE A 327 1.13 -11.87 29.44
C PHE A 327 0.91 -10.87 30.57
N VAL A 328 1.03 -9.55 30.31
CA VAL A 328 0.79 -8.51 31.31
C VAL A 328 -0.68 -8.52 31.75
N ILE A 329 -1.63 -8.59 30.81
CA ILE A 329 -3.07 -8.65 31.11
C ILE A 329 -3.38 -9.86 32.00
N ILE A 330 -2.92 -11.07 31.63
CA ILE A 330 -3.20 -12.27 32.43
C ILE A 330 -2.46 -12.25 33.77
N GLY A 331 -1.19 -11.84 33.79
CA GLY A 331 -0.40 -11.75 35.02
C GLY A 331 -1.06 -10.82 36.03
N PHE A 332 -1.57 -9.69 35.56
CA PHE A 332 -2.32 -8.74 36.38
C PHE A 332 -3.64 -9.33 36.89
N LEU A 333 -4.40 -10.02 36.05
CA LEU A 333 -5.65 -10.70 36.45
C LEU A 333 -5.42 -11.81 37.50
N LEU A 334 -4.33 -12.58 37.37
CA LEU A 334 -3.98 -13.62 38.33
C LEU A 334 -3.54 -13.03 39.67
N LEU A 335 -2.76 -11.94 39.66
CA LEU A 335 -2.41 -11.22 40.88
C LEU A 335 -3.66 -10.66 41.56
N PHE A 336 -4.56 -10.04 40.80
CA PHE A 336 -5.82 -9.53 41.32
C PHE A 336 -6.69 -10.64 41.94
N SER A 337 -6.86 -11.75 41.23
CA SER A 337 -7.60 -12.92 41.73
C SER A 337 -6.95 -13.52 42.99
N GLY A 338 -5.62 -13.60 43.02
CA GLY A 338 -4.86 -14.13 44.16
C GLY A 338 -4.88 -13.22 45.39
N LEU A 339 -4.79 -11.90 45.21
CA LEU A 339 -4.86 -10.91 46.28
C LEU A 339 -6.26 -10.88 46.92
N ASN A 340 -7.31 -10.94 46.10
CA ASN A 340 -8.69 -11.01 46.58
C ASN A 340 -9.05 -12.40 47.13
N GLY A 341 -8.34 -13.46 46.73
CA GLY A 341 -8.46 -14.79 47.32
C GLY A 341 -7.88 -14.91 48.74
N MET A 342 -7.04 -13.95 49.17
CA MET A 342 -6.45 -13.91 50.51
C MET A 342 -7.16 -12.93 51.47
N GLY A 343 -8.07 -12.09 50.95
CA GLY A 343 -8.84 -11.11 51.73
C GLY A 343 -10.34 -11.39 51.68
N ASP A 344 -10.91 -11.77 52.82
CA ASP A 344 -12.35 -11.88 53.08
C ASP A 344 -13.13 -13.04 52.41
N VAL A 345 -13.00 -14.20 53.03
CA VAL A 345 -13.92 -15.37 52.94
C VAL A 345 -15.34 -15.05 53.47
N SER A 346 -15.68 -13.77 53.71
CA SER A 346 -16.92 -13.35 54.37
C SER A 346 -18.03 -12.85 53.42
N LYS A 347 -17.83 -12.86 52.10
CA LYS A 347 -18.92 -12.77 51.11
C LYS A 347 -18.82 -13.88 50.07
N ASN A 348 -19.79 -14.78 50.10
CA ASN A 348 -19.96 -15.99 49.28
C ASN A 348 -20.08 -15.73 47.76
N MET A 349 -19.06 -15.16 47.13
CA MET A 349 -18.92 -15.22 45.69
C MET A 349 -17.48 -15.64 45.39
N SER A 350 -17.24 -16.95 45.39
CA SER A 350 -16.04 -17.49 44.75
C SER A 350 -16.03 -16.95 43.33
N ILE A 351 -15.00 -16.17 42.97
CA ILE A 351 -14.83 -15.69 41.61
C ILE A 351 -14.84 -16.91 40.68
N SER A 352 -15.92 -17.06 39.92
CA SER A 352 -16.06 -18.18 39.00
C SER A 352 -14.99 -18.06 37.92
N SER A 353 -14.51 -19.20 37.42
CA SER A 353 -13.56 -19.22 36.29
C SER A 353 -14.10 -18.47 35.07
N SER A 354 -15.42 -18.44 34.91
CA SER A 354 -16.14 -17.69 33.88
C SER A 354 -16.03 -16.17 34.06
N TYR A 355 -16.03 -15.67 35.30
CA TYR A 355 -15.85 -14.25 35.60
C TYR A 355 -14.47 -13.74 35.19
N LEU A 356 -13.42 -14.53 35.44
CA LEU A 356 -12.05 -14.20 35.02
C LEU A 356 -11.94 -14.05 33.50
N GLY A 357 -12.65 -14.88 32.74
CA GLY A 357 -12.69 -14.78 31.28
C GLY A 357 -13.45 -13.55 30.76
N VAL A 358 -14.55 -13.16 31.42
CA VAL A 358 -15.28 -11.91 31.08
C VAL A 358 -14.44 -10.68 31.40
N LEU A 359 -13.72 -10.67 32.53
CA LEU A 359 -12.78 -9.60 32.87
C LEU A 359 -11.64 -9.51 31.86
N ALA A 360 -11.00 -10.64 31.52
CA ALA A 360 -9.96 -10.69 30.50
C ALA A 360 -10.44 -10.13 29.17
N PHE A 361 -11.66 -10.50 28.75
CA PHE A 361 -12.24 -10.01 27.51
C PHE A 361 -12.59 -8.51 27.58
N THR A 362 -13.07 -8.02 28.73
CA THR A 362 -13.35 -6.59 28.93
C THR A 362 -12.08 -5.76 28.82
N ILE A 363 -10.98 -6.19 29.46
CA ILE A 363 -9.68 -5.52 29.36
C ILE A 363 -9.18 -5.57 27.92
N LEU A 364 -9.31 -6.71 27.22
CA LEU A 364 -8.95 -6.82 25.81
C LEU A 364 -9.67 -5.79 24.94
N VAL A 365 -10.99 -5.64 25.08
CA VAL A 365 -11.77 -4.65 24.32
C VAL A 365 -11.32 -3.22 24.64
N LEU A 366 -11.06 -2.92 25.91
CA LEU A 366 -10.61 -1.58 26.31
C LEU A 366 -9.20 -1.27 25.78
N VAL A 367 -8.24 -2.15 26.00
CA VAL A 367 -6.84 -1.98 25.55
C VAL A 367 -6.78 -1.79 24.04
N THR A 368 -7.49 -2.63 23.28
CA THR A 368 -7.47 -2.53 21.82
C THR A 368 -8.07 -1.22 21.31
N ASN A 369 -9.18 -0.75 21.88
CA ASN A 369 -9.76 0.55 21.50
C ASN A 369 -8.88 1.74 21.95
N ILE A 370 -8.23 1.65 23.12
CA ILE A 370 -7.27 2.69 23.57
C ILE A 370 -6.06 2.76 22.62
N GLU A 371 -5.53 1.62 22.19
CA GLU A 371 -4.36 1.55 21.30
C GLU A 371 -4.59 2.27 19.95
N ILE A 372 -5.84 2.32 19.48
CA ILE A 372 -6.23 3.05 18.27
C ILE A 372 -5.89 4.54 18.38
N PHE A 373 -6.00 5.14 19.56
CA PHE A 373 -5.64 6.55 19.77
C PHE A 373 -4.13 6.79 19.71
N PHE A 374 -3.32 5.85 20.19
CA PHE A 374 -1.86 5.95 20.11
C PHE A 374 -1.35 5.79 18.67
N ILE A 375 -2.04 4.98 17.88
CA ILE A 375 -1.70 4.75 16.47
C ILE A 375 -2.19 5.90 15.58
N SER A 376 -3.31 6.53 15.90
CA SER A 376 -3.88 7.58 15.06
C SER A 376 -3.03 8.83 15.05
N SER A 377 -2.81 9.37 13.86
CA SER A 377 -2.08 10.63 13.68
C SER A 377 -3.02 11.85 13.72
N ALA A 378 -4.32 11.65 13.43
CA ALA A 378 -5.32 12.70 13.46
C ALA A 378 -6.59 12.29 14.23
N TYR A 379 -6.83 12.97 15.34
CA TYR A 379 -8.03 12.79 16.16
C TYR A 379 -9.25 13.44 15.50
N SER A 380 -9.94 12.69 14.63
CA SER A 380 -11.23 13.11 14.11
C SER A 380 -12.33 12.90 15.15
N ILE A 381 -13.31 13.82 15.20
CA ILE A 381 -14.48 13.69 16.09
C ILE A 381 -15.23 12.37 15.81
N LEU A 382 -15.29 11.96 14.53
CA LEU A 382 -15.90 10.69 14.12
C LEU A 382 -15.18 9.48 14.73
N LEU A 383 -13.85 9.50 14.79
CA LEU A 383 -13.07 8.43 15.42
C LEU A 383 -13.43 8.30 16.90
N ILE A 384 -13.47 9.42 17.63
CA ILE A 384 -13.83 9.44 19.06
C ILE A 384 -15.25 8.90 19.27
N ILE A 385 -16.21 9.35 18.45
CA ILE A 385 -17.60 8.88 18.56
C ILE A 385 -17.68 7.37 18.32
N PHE A 386 -17.06 6.87 17.26
CA PHE A 386 -17.13 5.44 16.93
C PHE A 386 -16.39 4.57 17.93
N ASP A 387 -15.28 5.04 18.48
CA ASP A 387 -14.56 4.35 19.55
C ASP A 387 -15.41 4.22 20.82
N VAL A 388 -15.98 5.34 21.28
CA VAL A 388 -16.88 5.35 22.46
C VAL A 388 -18.09 4.46 22.22
N VAL A 389 -18.69 4.49 21.03
CA VAL A 389 -19.82 3.62 20.67
C VAL A 389 -19.40 2.15 20.69
N SER A 390 -18.22 1.79 20.17
CA SER A 390 -17.70 0.41 20.19
C SER A 390 -17.48 -0.11 21.61
N VAL A 391 -16.94 0.72 22.51
CA VAL A 391 -16.78 0.38 23.93
C VAL A 391 -18.13 0.26 24.64
N LEU A 392 -19.04 1.21 24.44
CA LEU A 392 -20.40 1.16 25.01
C LEU A 392 -21.18 -0.05 24.51
N LEU A 393 -21.00 -0.45 23.25
CA LEU A 393 -21.63 -1.63 22.68
C LEU A 393 -21.18 -2.91 23.41
N TRP A 394 -19.91 -3.02 23.81
CA TRP A 394 -19.43 -4.13 24.65
C TRP A 394 -20.16 -4.17 25.99
N PHE A 395 -20.19 -3.05 26.72
CA PHE A 395 -20.86 -2.98 28.02
C PHE A 395 -22.37 -3.21 27.93
N LEU A 396 -23.02 -2.69 26.88
CA LEU A 396 -24.43 -2.96 26.61
C LEU A 396 -24.68 -4.44 26.35
N THR A 397 -23.85 -5.09 25.53
CA THR A 397 -23.97 -6.52 25.25
C THR A 397 -23.80 -7.33 26.52
N LEU A 398 -22.83 -6.97 27.36
CA LEU A 398 -22.60 -7.59 28.65
C LEU A 398 -23.77 -7.39 29.63
N ALA A 399 -24.36 -6.20 29.68
CA ALA A 399 -25.54 -5.92 30.51
C ALA A 399 -26.76 -6.75 30.06
N VAL A 400 -26.96 -6.88 28.76
CA VAL A 400 -28.06 -7.65 28.17
C VAL A 400 -27.87 -9.15 28.43
N THR A 401 -26.67 -9.69 28.21
CA THR A 401 -26.40 -11.12 28.39
C THR A 401 -26.37 -11.54 29.86
N SER A 402 -25.97 -10.64 30.77
CA SER A 402 -26.00 -10.91 32.21
C SER A 402 -27.37 -10.67 32.86
N GLY A 403 -28.20 -9.78 32.29
CA GLY A 403 -29.53 -9.44 32.82
C GLY A 403 -30.67 -10.29 32.29
N ILE A 404 -30.51 -10.91 31.11
CA ILE A 404 -31.56 -11.71 30.46
C ILE A 404 -31.20 -13.20 30.55
N ALA A 405 -32.02 -13.97 31.26
CA ALA A 405 -31.92 -15.44 31.39
C ALA A 405 -32.27 -16.23 30.11
N PHE A 406 -32.13 -15.64 28.92
CA PHE A 406 -32.63 -16.19 27.65
C PHE A 406 -31.64 -17.11 26.93
N PHE A 407 -30.38 -17.22 27.39
CA PHE A 407 -29.36 -18.11 26.82
C PHE A 407 -29.06 -19.32 27.73
N PRO A 408 -29.79 -20.44 27.62
CA PRO A 408 -30.00 -21.38 28.72
C PRO A 408 -28.78 -22.21 29.16
N ALA A 409 -27.60 -22.06 28.54
CA ALA A 409 -26.41 -22.88 28.82
C ALA A 409 -25.18 -22.08 29.26
N GLU A 410 -25.02 -20.81 28.86
CA GLU A 410 -23.91 -19.94 29.29
C GLU A 410 -24.38 -18.79 30.21
N SER A 411 -25.69 -18.48 30.27
CA SER A 411 -26.18 -17.33 31.05
C SER A 411 -26.18 -17.57 32.56
N GLU A 412 -26.25 -18.81 33.04
CA GLU A 412 -26.22 -19.11 34.48
C GLU A 412 -24.87 -18.75 35.12
N ASP A 413 -23.76 -18.99 34.40
CA ASP A 413 -22.40 -18.65 34.84
C ASP A 413 -22.05 -17.16 34.67
N LEU A 414 -22.78 -16.46 33.79
CA LEU A 414 -22.60 -15.05 33.48
C LEU A 414 -23.55 -14.13 34.26
N TYR A 415 -24.51 -14.69 35.01
CA TYR A 415 -25.53 -13.94 35.72
C TYR A 415 -24.89 -12.99 36.76
N GLY A 416 -25.23 -11.70 36.69
CA GLY A 416 -24.70 -10.69 37.61
C GLY A 416 -23.25 -10.23 37.35
N SER A 417 -22.54 -10.80 36.38
CA SER A 417 -21.17 -10.39 36.02
C SER A 417 -21.03 -8.90 35.68
N PHE A 418 -22.03 -8.32 35.00
CA PHE A 418 -22.08 -6.89 34.71
C PHE A 418 -22.16 -6.02 35.98
N LEU A 419 -23.00 -6.41 36.94
CA LEU A 419 -23.12 -5.69 38.22
C LEU A 419 -21.82 -5.75 39.00
N VAL A 420 -21.12 -6.88 39.02
CA VAL A 420 -19.81 -6.98 39.70
C VAL A 420 -18.78 -6.09 38.99
N ILE A 421 -18.71 -6.11 37.66
CA ILE A 421 -17.73 -5.31 36.89
C ILE A 421 -17.98 -3.79 37.06
N VAL A 422 -19.24 -3.37 37.15
CA VAL A 422 -19.64 -1.94 37.22
C VAL A 422 -19.77 -1.43 38.66
N VAL A 423 -19.99 -2.29 39.65
CA VAL A 423 -20.20 -1.86 41.05
C VAL A 423 -18.95 -2.11 41.90
N ASP A 424 -18.11 -3.08 41.56
CA ASP A 424 -16.90 -3.35 42.32
C ASP A 424 -15.82 -2.31 42.01
N HIS A 425 -15.59 -1.42 42.98
CA HIS A 425 -14.56 -0.38 42.90
C HIS A 425 -13.15 -0.94 42.59
N SER A 426 -12.88 -2.19 42.97
CA SER A 426 -11.60 -2.85 42.69
C SER A 426 -11.37 -3.10 41.19
N VAL A 427 -12.43 -3.22 40.38
CA VAL A 427 -12.38 -3.36 38.92
C VAL A 427 -12.04 -2.03 38.23
N TYR A 428 -12.42 -0.90 38.80
CA TYR A 428 -12.00 0.40 38.26
C TYR A 428 -10.51 0.68 38.49
N HIS A 429 -9.95 0.22 39.62
CA HIS A 429 -8.51 0.23 39.86
C HIS A 429 -7.73 -0.64 38.85
N ILE A 430 -8.35 -1.71 38.32
CA ILE A 430 -7.80 -2.55 37.23
C ILE A 430 -7.73 -1.79 35.91
N THR A 431 -8.72 -0.92 35.62
CA THR A 431 -8.81 -0.21 34.33
C THR A 431 -8.06 1.13 34.26
N LEU A 432 -7.73 1.77 35.40
CA LEU A 432 -7.33 3.18 35.44
C LEU A 432 -5.96 3.49 36.05
N PHE A 433 -5.18 2.52 36.54
CA PHE A 433 -3.91 2.85 37.21
C PHE A 433 -2.70 2.94 36.27
N ASP A 434 -2.49 4.14 35.74
CA ASP A 434 -1.18 4.79 35.73
C ASP A 434 -1.08 5.70 36.98
N ARG A 435 0.03 5.55 37.71
CA ARG A 435 0.56 6.31 38.87
C ARG A 435 0.15 6.03 40.33
N PRO A 436 1.13 6.13 41.25
CA PRO A 436 1.04 5.64 42.62
C PRO A 436 0.39 6.65 43.57
N LEU A 437 -0.32 6.11 44.56
CA LEU A 437 -0.82 6.81 45.73
C LEU A 437 0.37 7.29 46.58
N HIS A 438 0.56 8.61 46.67
CA HIS A 438 1.24 9.21 47.82
C HIS A 438 0.19 9.51 48.89
N GLU A 439 0.30 8.84 50.03
CA GLU A 439 -0.44 9.16 51.24
C GLU A 439 -0.01 10.53 51.78
N ASP A 440 -0.96 11.45 51.86
CA ASP A 440 -0.86 12.66 52.66
C ASP A 440 -0.85 12.28 54.15
N ARG A 441 0.27 12.55 54.82
CA ARG A 441 0.28 12.83 56.27
C ARG A 441 0.63 14.29 56.47
N ALA A 442 -0.36 15.06 56.90
CA ALA A 442 -0.20 16.42 57.39
C ALA A 442 0.68 16.44 58.65
N SER A 443 1.71 17.28 58.65
CA SER A 443 2.10 18.02 59.85
C SER A 443 2.61 19.40 59.47
N GLU A 444 2.08 20.37 60.18
CA GLU A 444 2.27 21.82 60.06
C GLU A 444 3.74 22.25 60.06
N SER A 445 4.09 23.21 59.20
CA SER A 445 4.84 24.40 59.64
C SER A 445 4.88 25.44 58.52
N VAL A 446 4.30 26.59 58.87
CA VAL A 446 4.48 27.90 58.24
C VAL A 446 5.96 28.21 58.07
N VAL A 447 6.40 28.63 56.87
CA VAL A 447 7.33 29.75 56.64
C VAL A 447 7.20 30.20 55.17
N SER A 448 6.80 31.44 54.95
CA SER A 448 6.96 32.19 53.71
C SER A 448 8.42 32.66 53.56
N ILE A 449 8.93 32.81 52.33
CA ILE A 449 9.65 34.01 51.81
C ILE A 449 10.46 33.67 50.53
N THR A 450 10.24 34.53 49.52
CA THR A 450 10.86 34.74 48.19
C THR A 450 10.79 33.64 47.14
#